data_AF-A0A3B0RT52-F1
#
_entry.id   AF-A0A3B0RT52-F1
#
_cell.length_a   1.000
_cell.length_b   1.000
_cell.length_c   1.000
_cell.angle_alpha   90.00
_cell.angle_beta   90.00
_cell.angle_gamma   90.00
#
_symmetry.space_group_name_H-M   'P 1'
#
loop_
_entity.id
_entity.type
_entity.pdbx_description
1 polymer ?
#
loop_
_entity_poly.entity_id
_entity_poly.type
_entity_poly.pdbx_seq_one_letter_code
_entity_poly.pdbx_strand_id
1 'polypeptide(L)'
;LKDKQTIADIMWLCIAPEMGIRPCNRNLKAYLIDVESGLALHVYDDRGMDVVSPRKKPLVNIFTKYNDWLLNYDLVRMTSTFGKKCNNIEW
;
A
#
# COMPACT_ATOMS: atom_id res chain seq x y z
N LEU A 1 -18.05 2.95 9.52
CA LEU A 1 -18.25 4.09 8.60
C LEU A 1 -18.84 3.56 7.31
N LYS A 2 -20.01 4.03 6.87
CA LYS A 2 -20.62 3.62 5.59
C LYS A 2 -20.75 4.77 4.60
N ASP A 3 -20.66 6.00 5.08
CA ASP A 3 -20.73 7.20 4.26
C ASP A 3 -19.38 7.46 3.57
N LYS A 4 -19.41 7.61 2.25
CA LYS A 4 -18.21 7.83 1.43
C LYS A 4 -17.59 9.20 1.70
N GLN A 5 -18.42 10.21 1.99
CA GLN A 5 -17.93 11.55 2.27
C GLN A 5 -17.10 11.57 3.55
N THR A 6 -17.60 10.95 4.62
CA THR A 6 -16.88 10.86 5.89
C THR A 6 -15.55 10.12 5.74
N ILE A 7 -15.49 9.06 4.92
CA ILE A 7 -14.22 8.37 4.63
C ILE A 7 -13.27 9.31 3.88
N ALA A 8 -13.75 10.01 2.85
CA ALA A 8 -12.94 10.96 2.11
C ALA A 8 -12.41 12.09 3.01
N ASP A 9 -13.24 12.61 3.91
CA ASP A 9 -12.86 13.67 4.86
C ASP A 9 -11.78 13.17 5.83
N ILE A 10 -11.92 11.97 6.40
CA ILE A 10 -10.90 11.37 7.27
C ILE A 10 -9.59 11.16 6.50
N MET A 11 -9.66 10.63 5.28
CA MET A 11 -8.48 10.41 4.45
C MET A 11 -7.79 11.74 4.12
N TRP A 12 -8.56 12.78 3.76
CA TRP A 12 -8.03 14.12 3.51
C TRP A 12 -7.31 14.68 4.74
N LEU A 13 -7.90 14.54 5.93
CA LEU A 13 -7.26 14.99 7.18
C LEU A 13 -5.93 14.29 7.48
N CYS A 14 -5.74 13.05 7.01
CA CYS A 14 -4.50 12.29 7.18
C CYS A 14 -3.44 12.62 6.10
N ILE A 15 -3.86 12.88 4.86
CA ILE A 15 -2.95 13.07 3.70
C ILE A 15 -2.53 14.54 3.51
N ALA A 16 -3.45 15.48 3.72
CA ALA A 16 -3.19 16.91 3.56
C ALA A 16 -1.95 17.44 4.33
N PRO A 17 -1.62 16.96 5.56
CA PRO A 17 -0.39 17.35 6.25
C PRO A 17 0.90 17.04 5.47
N GLU A 18 0.97 15.88 4.82
CA GLU A 18 2.14 15.41 4.04
C GLU A 18 2.34 16.27 2.78
N MET A 19 1.25 16.82 2.23
CA MET A 19 1.27 17.77 1.11
C MET A 19 1.53 19.23 1.54
N GLY A 20 1.79 19.49 2.82
CA GLY A 20 2.07 20.84 3.33
C GLY A 20 0.85 21.74 3.56
N ILE A 21 -0.37 21.21 3.43
CA ILE A 21 -1.61 21.98 3.62
C ILE A 21 -1.82 22.30 5.11
N ARG A 22 -2.33 23.51 5.41
CA ARG A 22 -2.57 24.02 6.77
C ARG A 22 -3.94 24.68 6.88
N PRO A 23 -4.59 24.67 8.06
CA PRO A 23 -4.16 24.00 9.30
C PRO A 23 -4.23 22.47 9.19
N CYS A 24 -3.45 21.74 9.99
CA CYS A 24 -3.39 20.27 9.90
C CYS A 24 -3.13 19.61 11.26
N ASN A 25 -3.59 18.37 11.43
CA ASN A 25 -3.24 17.52 12.56
C ASN A 25 -2.23 16.45 12.14
N ARG A 26 -0.94 16.66 12.40
CA ARG A 26 0.15 15.76 11.98
C ARG A 26 0.18 14.40 12.68
N ASN A 27 -0.57 14.25 13.78
CA ASN A 27 -0.55 13.03 14.57
C ASN A 27 -1.66 12.05 14.19
N LEU A 28 -2.52 12.43 13.24
CA LEU A 28 -3.59 11.57 12.77
C LEU A 28 -3.08 10.63 11.68
N LYS A 29 -3.34 9.34 11.84
CA LYS A 29 -3.10 8.31 10.83
C LYS A 29 -4.36 7.47 10.66
N ALA A 30 -4.67 7.12 9.42
CA ALA A 30 -5.78 6.22 9.09
C ALA A 30 -5.26 5.01 8.33
N TYR A 31 -5.87 3.86 8.61
CA TYR A 31 -5.59 2.61 7.91
C TYR A 31 -6.88 2.08 7.32
N LEU A 32 -6.85 1.72 6.03
CA LEU A 32 -7.93 0.97 5.40
C LEU A 32 -7.66 -0.51 5.63
N ILE A 33 -8.61 -1.21 6.23
CA ILE A 33 -8.47 -2.62 6.59
C ILE A 33 -9.44 -3.44 5.75
N ASP A 34 -8.90 -4.31 4.89
CA ASP A 34 -9.65 -5.36 4.22
C ASP A 34 -9.40 -6.69 4.97
N VAL A 35 -10.36 -7.03 5.83
CA VAL A 35 -10.29 -8.22 6.69
C VAL A 35 -10.36 -9.51 5.86
N GLU A 36 -11.13 -9.52 4.78
CA GLU A 36 -11.35 -10.70 3.94
C GLU A 36 -10.07 -11.07 3.20
N SER A 37 -9.44 -10.09 2.55
CA SER A 37 -8.14 -10.28 1.90
C SER A 37 -6.98 -10.39 2.91
N GLY A 38 -7.17 -9.89 4.13
CA GLY A 38 -6.13 -9.78 5.16
C GLY A 38 -5.09 -8.73 4.81
N LEU A 39 -5.53 -7.56 4.38
CA LEU A 39 -4.70 -6.42 4.00
C LEU A 39 -4.96 -5.23 4.93
N ALA A 40 -3.91 -4.49 5.24
CA ALA A 40 -3.99 -3.15 5.81
C ALA A 40 -3.23 -2.17 4.91
N LEU A 41 -3.84 -1.03 4.63
CA LEU A 41 -3.30 -0.01 3.73
C LEU A 41 -3.18 1.32 4.48
N HIS A 42 -2.02 1.97 4.36
CA HIS A 42 -1.74 3.28 4.92
C HIS A 42 -1.40 4.25 3.79
N VAL A 43 -2.35 5.13 3.46
CA VAL A 43 -2.16 6.15 2.42
C VAL A 43 -1.58 7.40 3.08
N TYR A 44 -0.48 7.92 2.52
CA TYR A 44 0.22 9.06 3.11
C TYR A 44 0.33 10.26 2.17
N ASP A 45 0.56 10.10 0.87
CA ASP A 45 0.62 11.23 -0.08
C ASP A 45 0.49 10.79 -1.56
N ASP A 46 0.88 11.68 -2.48
CA ASP A 46 0.90 11.47 -3.93
C ASP A 46 1.94 10.44 -4.41
N ARG A 47 2.88 10.03 -3.55
CA ARG A 47 3.83 8.94 -3.82
C ARG A 47 3.18 7.57 -3.64
N GLY A 48 2.08 7.49 -2.89
CA GLY A 48 1.25 6.28 -2.79
C GLY A 48 0.89 5.88 -1.36
N MET A 49 1.01 4.57 -1.09
CA MET A 49 0.57 3.95 0.15
C MET A 49 1.40 2.73 0.51
N ASP A 50 1.47 2.43 1.80
CA ASP A 50 2.00 1.15 2.27
C ASP A 50 0.88 0.11 2.26
N VAL A 51 1.20 -1.10 1.80
CA VAL A 51 0.29 -2.24 1.85
C VAL A 51 0.95 -3.38 2.59
N VAL A 52 0.35 -3.81 3.69
CA VAL A 52 0.88 -4.86 4.55
C VAL A 52 -0.13 -6.00 4.72
N SER A 53 0.40 -7.19 4.96
CA SER A 53 -0.40 -8.37 5.26
C SER A 53 0.38 -9.28 6.22
N PRO A 54 -0.30 -9.97 7.16
CA PRO A 54 0.34 -11.04 7.92
C PRO A 54 0.64 -12.27 7.05
N ARG A 55 0.09 -12.34 5.82
CA ARG A 55 0.28 -13.45 4.89
C ARG A 55 1.00 -12.97 3.63
N LYS A 56 1.92 -13.80 3.12
CA LYS A 56 2.63 -13.49 1.87
C LYS A 56 1.72 -13.49 0.64
N LYS A 57 0.75 -14.42 0.57
CA LYS A 57 -0.07 -14.67 -0.63
C LYS A 57 -0.81 -13.42 -1.14
N PRO A 58 -1.52 -12.62 -0.31
CA PRO A 58 -2.15 -11.38 -0.77
C PRO A 58 -1.16 -10.38 -1.39
N LEU A 59 0.03 -10.22 -0.79
CA LEU A 59 1.05 -9.29 -1.28
C LEU A 59 1.66 -9.74 -2.61
N VAL A 60 1.79 -11.04 -2.87
CA VAL A 60 2.25 -11.56 -4.18
C VAL A 60 1.29 -11.16 -5.31
N ASN A 61 -0.01 -11.23 -5.06
CA ASN A 61 -1.02 -10.85 -6.05
C ASN A 61 -0.94 -9.35 -6.37
N ILE A 62 -0.77 -8.51 -5.33
CA ILE A 62 -0.61 -7.06 -5.49
C ILE A 62 0.69 -6.74 -6.22
N PHE A 63 1.81 -7.31 -5.79
CA PHE A 63 3.13 -7.13 -6.42
C PHE A 63 3.11 -7.51 -7.90
N THR A 64 2.45 -8.62 -8.25
CA THR A 64 2.37 -9.08 -9.65
C THR A 64 1.47 -8.16 -10.49
N LYS A 65 0.32 -7.74 -9.93
CA LYS A 65 -0.66 -6.94 -10.68
C LYS A 65 -0.23 -5.49 -10.88
N TYR A 66 0.44 -4.90 -9.90
CA TYR A 66 0.82 -3.48 -9.89
C TYR A 66 2.35 -3.29 -9.94
N ASN A 67 3.06 -4.25 -10.55
CA ASN A 67 4.53 -4.24 -10.60
C ASN A 67 5.08 -2.94 -11.22
N ASP A 68 4.43 -2.48 -12.30
CA ASP A 68 4.82 -1.29 -13.04
C ASP A 68 4.64 0.02 -12.24
N TRP A 69 3.95 -0.03 -11.10
CA TRP A 69 3.76 1.14 -10.22
C TRP A 69 4.85 1.25 -9.16
N LEU A 70 5.68 0.21 -9.00
CA LEU A 70 6.70 0.16 -7.97
C LEU A 70 7.93 0.99 -8.38
N LEU A 71 8.47 1.73 -7.42
CA LEU A 71 9.73 2.44 -7.60
C LEU A 71 10.90 1.45 -7.66
N ASN A 72 11.90 1.76 -8.48
CA ASN A 72 13.07 0.90 -8.70
C ASN A 72 13.87 0.60 -7.42
N TYR A 73 13.80 1.48 -6.41
CA TYR A 73 14.63 1.43 -5.21
C TYR A 73 14.59 0.09 -4.48
N ASP A 74 13.39 -0.44 -4.21
CA ASP A 74 13.19 -1.71 -3.50
C ASP A 74 12.84 -2.89 -4.42
N LEU A 75 12.80 -2.68 -5.74
CA LEU A 75 12.28 -3.65 -6.69
C LEU A 75 13.07 -4.97 -6.70
N VAL A 76 14.39 -4.93 -6.48
CA VAL A 76 15.23 -6.14 -6.36
C VAL A 76 14.84 -6.96 -5.13
N ARG A 77 14.67 -6.30 -3.97
CA ARG A 77 14.25 -6.95 -2.71
C ARG A 77 12.83 -7.50 -2.82
N MET A 78 11.93 -6.75 -3.45
CA MET A 78 10.55 -7.19 -3.68
C MET A 78 10.51 -8.36 -4.65
N THR A 79 11.29 -8.35 -5.73
CA THR A 79 11.36 -9.45 -6.70
C THR A 79 11.91 -10.73 -6.07
N SER A 80 12.95 -10.65 -5.24
CA SER A 80 13.46 -11.84 -4.54
C SER A 80 12.45 -12.41 -3.54
N THR A 81 11.64 -11.54 -2.94
CA THR A 81 10.63 -11.93 -1.96
C THR A 81 9.37 -12.48 -2.62
N PHE A 82 8.84 -11.80 -3.64
CA PHE A 82 7.50 -12.04 -4.21
C PHE A 82 7.52 -12.58 -5.64
N GLY A 83 8.64 -12.47 -6.35
CA GLY A 83 8.80 -12.97 -7.70
C GLY A 83 8.60 -14.48 -7.77
N LYS A 84 8.15 -14.96 -8.94
CA LYS A 84 8.07 -16.39 -9.21
C LYS A 84 9.48 -16.98 -9.15
N LYS A 85 9.64 -18.11 -8.45
CA LYS A 85 10.86 -18.90 -8.60
C LYS A 85 10.87 -19.46 -10.03
N CYS A 86 11.84 -19.07 -10.84
CA CYS A 86 12.19 -19.84 -12.03
C CYS A 86 12.81 -21.15 -11.52
N ASN A 87 12.08 -22.26 -11.65
CA ASN A 87 12.74 -23.55 -11.66
C ASN A 87 13.47 -23.62 -13.00
N ASN A 88 14.78 -23.36 -13.00
CA ASN A 88 15.63 -23.76 -14.11
C ASN A 88 15.51 -25.28 -14.21
N ILE A 89 14.74 -25.76 -15.18
CA ILE A 89 14.91 -27.11 -15.70
C ILE A 89 15.89 -26.94 -16.85
N GLU A 90 17.05 -27.54 -16.66
CA GLU A 90 18.14 -27.66 -17.63
C GLU A 90 17.64 -28.24 -18.96
N TRP A 91 18.21 -27.71 -20.05
CA TRP A 91 18.61 -28.50 -21.22
C TRP A 91 20.00 -28.03 -21.63
#